data_AF-A0A1M6C587-F1
#
_entry.id   AF-A0A1M6C587-F1
#
_cell.length_a   1.000
_cell.length_b   1.000
_cell.length_c   1.000
_cell.angle_alpha   90.00
_cell.angle_beta   90.00
_cell.angle_gamma   90.00
#
_symmetry.space_group_name_H-M   'P 1'
#
loop_
_entity.id
_entity.type
_entity.pdbx_description
1 polymer ?
#
loop_
_entity_poly.entity_id
_entity_poly.type
_entity_poly.pdbx_seq_one_letter_code
_entity_poly.pdbx_strand_id
1 'polypeptide(L)'
;MKTLSKSLIFFVALIFMLFLASCGKDDGPEIEKEEVAEQPKEKDDGQEEESEQEEEEEVTAEESNMILDNVVIKGGTRIEGGMPAPNETINFEAQTTGGSAFVEEGFNVVLTSDIAFVGAYIQFKADGALVSDAYFDVDLTENGSFEAASKAKDPRAKGRSKGAKGHYYDLNIGFTSQIAAESEFCYLVAVYDDQGNISGPKEVCLKVKDWGGYEELVGEWHFSKYETYFLDGHIESEWVGVEQCHEATFTCENAGTFDYRNCFSVTYRIFDLRADGTFTHTYKDADIAMDYEPSQQNCSPVYKDWSLEYVIEGKWSFNPETKDIIFVEYEQQYVDASGTYDYSFPLGQGQVYPYGPISVNLDQLTVGYGAENLGKDLNGDGVVNNDDSGFLGVFEKQ
;
A
#
# COMPACT_ATOMS: atom_id res chain seq x y z
N MET A 1 32.71 36.36 -15.36
CA MET A 1 32.51 36.97 -16.70
C MET A 1 32.24 35.86 -17.71
N LYS A 2 31.34 36.13 -18.67
CA LYS A 2 30.68 35.23 -19.65
C LYS A 2 29.34 34.63 -19.13
N THR A 3 28.31 35.46 -18.97
CA THR A 3 27.25 35.84 -19.94
C THR A 3 26.21 34.75 -20.18
N LEU A 4 25.21 34.75 -19.28
CA LEU A 4 23.89 34.14 -19.45
C LEU A 4 23.12 34.82 -20.60
N SER A 5 22.54 34.03 -21.50
CA SER A 5 21.79 34.52 -22.66
C SER A 5 20.38 34.99 -22.27
N LYS A 6 20.12 36.27 -22.50
CA LYS A 6 18.89 37.04 -22.23
C LYS A 6 17.74 36.77 -23.23
N SER A 7 17.63 35.57 -23.81
CA SER A 7 16.71 35.33 -24.94
C SER A 7 15.49 34.46 -24.65
N LEU A 8 15.26 34.01 -23.41
CA LEU A 8 14.10 33.18 -23.07
C LEU A 8 13.02 33.89 -22.21
N ILE A 9 13.32 35.07 -21.68
CA ILE A 9 12.42 35.82 -20.78
C ILE A 9 11.48 36.77 -21.55
N PHE A 10 11.64 36.93 -22.87
CA PHE A 10 10.80 37.81 -23.69
C PHE A 10 9.64 37.12 -24.44
N PHE A 11 9.48 35.80 -24.31
CA PHE A 11 8.44 35.05 -25.04
C PHE A 11 7.25 34.59 -24.18
N VAL A 12 7.30 34.75 -22.84
CA VAL A 12 6.22 34.33 -21.92
C VAL A 12 5.35 35.52 -21.46
N ALA A 13 5.77 36.76 -21.72
CA ALA A 13 5.05 37.97 -21.29
C ALA A 13 4.04 38.53 -22.33
N LEU A 14 3.81 37.87 -23.46
CA LEU A 14 2.95 38.37 -24.54
C LEU A 14 1.66 37.55 -24.79
N ILE A 15 1.42 36.46 -24.05
CA ILE A 15 0.26 35.56 -24.28
C ILE A 15 -0.85 35.72 -23.22
N PHE A 16 -0.63 36.47 -22.14
CA PHE A 16 -1.64 36.65 -21.07
C PHE A 16 -2.41 38.00 -21.11
N MET A 17 -2.25 38.82 -22.15
CA MET A 17 -2.93 40.13 -22.29
C MET A 17 -4.02 40.18 -23.39
N LEU A 18 -4.69 39.06 -23.71
CA LEU A 18 -5.70 39.04 -24.78
C LEU A 18 -7.03 38.35 -24.47
N PHE A 19 -7.51 38.30 -23.22
CA PHE A 19 -8.90 37.91 -22.93
C PHE A 19 -9.59 38.68 -21.78
N LEU A 20 -9.44 40.01 -21.74
CA LEU A 20 -10.37 40.88 -21.02
C LEU A 20 -10.69 42.13 -21.87
N ALA A 21 -11.75 42.03 -22.68
CA ALA A 21 -12.70 43.12 -23.02
C ALA A 21 -13.54 42.74 -24.26
N SER A 22 -14.77 42.28 -24.05
CA SER A 22 -15.86 42.50 -25.01
C SER A 22 -17.19 42.58 -24.27
N CYS A 23 -17.67 43.81 -24.10
CA CYS A 23 -19.02 44.16 -23.70
C CYS A 23 -19.99 44.01 -24.88
N GLY A 24 -21.23 43.63 -24.62
CA GLY A 24 -22.36 43.80 -25.53
C GLY A 24 -23.69 43.69 -24.78
N LYS A 25 -24.26 44.84 -24.40
CA LYS A 25 -25.65 45.02 -23.98
C LYS A 25 -26.57 44.86 -25.20
N ASP A 26 -27.74 44.26 -25.02
CA ASP A 26 -28.89 44.53 -25.87
C ASP A 26 -30.21 44.43 -25.07
N ASP A 27 -31.13 45.34 -25.40
CA ASP A 27 -32.29 45.79 -24.64
C ASP A 27 -33.60 45.11 -25.09
N GLY A 28 -34.40 44.65 -24.12
CA GLY A 28 -35.88 44.67 -24.12
C GLY A 28 -36.66 43.72 -25.07
N PRO A 29 -38.01 43.64 -24.94
CA PRO A 29 -38.89 44.54 -24.20
C PRO A 29 -39.81 43.89 -23.15
N GLU A 30 -40.43 44.81 -22.39
CA GLU A 30 -41.47 44.68 -21.37
C GLU A 30 -42.73 43.95 -21.84
N ILE A 31 -43.38 43.22 -20.92
CA ILE A 31 -44.79 42.84 -21.06
C ILE A 31 -45.57 43.43 -19.88
N GLU A 32 -46.62 44.14 -20.25
CA GLU A 32 -47.53 44.93 -19.44
C GLU A 32 -48.33 44.11 -18.44
N LYS A 33 -48.70 44.80 -17.36
CA LYS A 33 -49.76 44.42 -16.43
C LYS A 33 -51.11 44.47 -17.16
N GLU A 34 -51.91 43.42 -17.00
CA GLU A 34 -53.36 43.51 -17.18
C GLU A 34 -54.05 43.12 -15.86
N GLU A 35 -54.87 44.04 -15.39
CA GLU A 35 -55.69 44.01 -14.18
C GLU A 35 -57.08 43.49 -14.57
N VAL A 36 -57.54 42.35 -14.06
CA VAL A 36 -58.97 41.96 -14.13
C VAL A 36 -59.43 41.23 -12.86
N ALA A 37 -60.13 42.02 -12.04
CA ALA A 37 -61.37 41.74 -11.28
C ALA A 37 -61.48 40.56 -10.29
N GLU A 38 -61.81 40.94 -9.04
CA GLU A 38 -62.49 40.13 -8.03
C GLU A 38 -63.87 39.61 -8.51
N GLN A 39 -64.24 38.36 -8.17
CA GLN A 39 -65.34 38.06 -7.22
C GLN A 39 -65.57 36.53 -7.00
N PRO A 40 -66.26 36.11 -5.91
CA PRO A 40 -66.06 34.83 -5.21
C PRO A 40 -67.21 33.81 -5.35
N LYS A 41 -66.96 32.54 -4.95
CA LYS A 41 -67.88 31.57 -4.28
C LYS A 41 -67.28 30.13 -4.34
N GLU A 42 -66.94 29.50 -3.22
CA GLU A 42 -67.74 28.62 -2.33
C GLU A 42 -67.60 27.10 -2.63
N LYS A 43 -66.97 26.39 -1.66
CA LYS A 43 -67.22 25.03 -1.11
C LYS A 43 -66.78 23.72 -1.81
N ASP A 44 -66.33 22.83 -0.90
CA ASP A 44 -66.12 21.37 -0.91
C ASP A 44 -65.05 20.81 -1.87
N ASP A 45 -64.21 19.85 -1.49
CA ASP A 45 -64.36 18.81 -0.46
C ASP A 45 -62.97 18.37 0.05
N GLY A 46 -62.94 17.79 1.25
CA GLY A 46 -61.73 17.48 2.01
C GLY A 46 -60.69 16.63 1.29
N GLN A 47 -59.43 17.02 1.47
CA GLN A 47 -58.29 16.12 1.33
C GLN A 47 -57.39 16.40 2.52
N GLU A 48 -57.38 15.47 3.47
CA GLU A 48 -56.40 15.43 4.55
C GLU A 48 -55.01 15.34 3.90
N GLU A 49 -54.21 16.39 4.04
CA GLU A 49 -52.77 16.30 3.86
C GLU A 49 -52.25 15.40 4.98
N GLU A 50 -52.09 14.11 4.69
CA GLU A 50 -51.16 13.25 5.43
C GLU A 50 -49.79 13.91 5.33
N SER A 51 -49.42 14.65 6.36
CA SER A 51 -48.03 14.97 6.63
C SER A 51 -47.33 13.64 6.90
N GLU A 52 -46.61 13.12 5.91
CA GLU A 52 -45.52 12.19 6.14
C GLU A 52 -44.55 12.88 7.11
N GLN A 53 -44.67 12.58 8.40
CA GLN A 53 -43.59 12.79 9.34
C GLN A 53 -42.49 11.83 8.90
N GLU A 54 -41.45 12.36 8.24
CA GLU A 54 -40.15 11.71 8.25
C GLU A 54 -39.78 11.50 9.73
N GLU A 55 -39.80 10.25 10.19
CA GLU A 55 -39.17 9.89 11.45
C GLU A 55 -37.68 10.25 11.31
N GLU A 56 -37.24 11.32 11.98
CA GLU A 56 -35.81 11.55 12.22
C GLU A 56 -35.31 10.32 13.00
N GLU A 57 -34.62 9.41 12.31
CA GLU A 57 -33.88 8.33 12.97
C GLU A 57 -32.92 8.98 13.98
N GLU A 58 -33.11 8.66 15.25
CA GLU A 58 -32.22 9.11 16.31
C GLU A 58 -30.83 8.53 16.03
N VAL A 59 -29.82 9.41 15.92
CA VAL A 59 -28.44 8.95 15.66
C VAL A 59 -27.90 8.26 16.89
N THR A 60 -27.50 7.00 16.76
CA THR A 60 -27.05 6.17 17.86
C THR A 60 -25.61 5.66 17.67
N ALA A 61 -25.10 4.89 18.65
CA ALA A 61 -23.73 4.34 18.66
C ALA A 61 -23.66 2.86 18.25
N GLU A 62 -24.79 2.18 17.99
CA GLU A 62 -24.83 0.74 17.70
C GLU A 62 -23.87 0.33 16.59
N GLU A 63 -23.82 1.06 15.48
CA GLU A 63 -22.94 0.73 14.35
C GLU A 63 -21.45 0.86 14.72
N SER A 64 -21.10 1.89 15.48
CA SER A 64 -19.75 2.07 16.01
C SER A 64 -19.37 0.98 17.00
N ASN A 65 -20.33 0.50 17.81
CA ASN A 65 -20.14 -0.62 18.72
C ASN A 65 -19.96 -1.94 17.96
N MET A 66 -20.63 -2.14 16.82
CA MET A 66 -20.37 -3.31 15.97
C MET A 66 -18.93 -3.33 15.47
N ILE A 67 -18.35 -2.18 15.11
CA ILE A 67 -16.93 -2.11 14.72
C ILE A 67 -16.04 -2.44 15.92
N LEU A 68 -16.27 -1.78 17.05
CA LEU A 68 -15.52 -1.99 18.31
C LEU A 68 -15.49 -3.47 18.74
N ASP A 69 -16.61 -4.18 18.60
CA ASP A 69 -16.75 -5.58 18.99
C ASP A 69 -15.99 -6.54 18.06
N ASN A 70 -15.63 -6.08 16.86
CA ASN A 70 -15.09 -6.90 15.77
C ASN A 70 -13.66 -6.50 15.36
N VAL A 71 -12.98 -5.71 16.18
CA VAL A 71 -11.55 -5.40 16.06
C VAL A 71 -10.72 -6.15 17.10
N VAL A 72 -9.46 -6.40 16.78
CA VAL A 72 -8.48 -7.04 17.66
C VAL A 72 -7.24 -6.15 17.74
N ILE A 73 -6.89 -5.71 18.93
CA ILE A 73 -5.73 -4.84 19.16
C ILE A 73 -4.84 -5.49 20.22
N LYS A 74 -3.64 -5.94 19.82
CA LYS A 74 -2.67 -6.51 20.76
C LYS A 74 -2.23 -5.45 21.77
N GLY A 75 -2.14 -5.83 23.05
CA GLY A 75 -1.87 -4.87 24.13
C GLY A 75 -3.06 -3.95 24.45
N GLY A 76 -4.20 -4.12 23.77
CA GLY A 76 -5.41 -3.33 23.97
C GLY A 76 -6.32 -3.91 25.05
N THR A 77 -6.72 -3.08 26.00
CA THR A 77 -7.76 -3.36 26.99
C THR A 77 -8.98 -2.50 26.70
N ARG A 78 -10.16 -3.12 26.53
CA ARG A 78 -11.42 -2.39 26.34
C ARG A 78 -11.86 -1.74 27.66
N ILE A 79 -12.23 -0.46 27.59
CA ILE A 79 -12.72 0.34 28.72
C ILE A 79 -14.01 1.03 28.31
N GLU A 80 -15.05 0.85 29.12
CA GLU A 80 -16.36 1.49 28.93
C GLU A 80 -16.31 3.00 29.20
N GLY A 81 -17.06 3.77 28.43
CA GLY A 81 -17.10 5.23 28.45
C GLY A 81 -16.28 5.88 27.34
N GLY A 82 -16.16 7.21 27.40
CA GLY A 82 -15.31 7.98 26.49
C GLY A 82 -13.84 7.96 26.89
N MET A 83 -12.97 8.24 25.93
CA MET A 83 -11.53 8.40 26.19
C MET A 83 -11.26 9.46 27.28
N PRO A 84 -10.18 9.32 28.06
CA PRO A 84 -9.79 10.33 29.04
C PRO A 84 -9.59 11.72 28.41
N ALA A 85 -9.95 12.76 29.15
CA ALA A 85 -9.86 14.13 28.65
C ALA A 85 -8.40 14.53 28.35
N PRO A 86 -8.12 15.14 27.18
CA PRO A 86 -6.77 15.51 26.80
C PRO A 86 -6.26 16.70 27.61
N ASN A 87 -4.94 16.77 27.80
CA ASN A 87 -4.28 17.99 28.29
C ASN A 87 -3.43 18.68 27.21
N GLU A 88 -3.44 18.15 25.98
CA GLU A 88 -2.85 18.70 24.75
C GLU A 88 -1.35 19.00 24.85
N THR A 89 -0.65 18.33 25.77
CA THR A 89 0.81 18.52 25.93
C THR A 89 1.60 17.76 24.86
N ILE A 90 1.00 16.71 24.27
CA ILE A 90 1.62 15.86 23.25
C ILE A 90 1.07 16.23 21.87
N ASN A 91 1.95 16.56 20.94
CA ASN A 91 1.62 16.69 19.51
C ASN A 91 2.14 15.46 18.78
N PHE A 92 1.28 14.76 18.07
CA PHE A 92 1.65 13.59 17.29
C PHE A 92 1.02 13.64 15.90
N GLU A 93 1.51 12.84 14.96
CA GLU A 93 0.88 12.55 13.67
C GLU A 93 0.50 11.07 13.60
N ALA A 94 -0.62 10.79 12.93
CA ALA A 94 -1.06 9.44 12.62
C ALA A 94 -1.14 9.29 11.10
N GLN A 95 -0.46 8.27 10.57
CA GLN A 95 -0.46 7.97 9.13
C GLN A 95 -0.74 6.48 8.94
N THR A 96 -1.83 6.15 8.27
CA THR A 96 -2.11 4.77 7.86
C THR A 96 -1.10 4.33 6.80
N THR A 97 -0.37 3.25 7.03
CA THR A 97 0.56 2.72 6.02
C THR A 97 -0.24 2.01 4.93
N GLY A 98 -0.06 2.42 3.67
CA GLY A 98 -0.76 1.82 2.52
C GLY A 98 -2.22 2.26 2.33
N GLY A 99 -2.74 3.16 3.16
CA GLY A 99 -4.02 3.85 2.96
C GLY A 99 -5.26 2.97 2.86
N SER A 100 -5.19 1.70 3.24
CA SER A 100 -6.29 0.73 3.12
C SER A 100 -6.30 -0.22 4.30
N ALA A 101 -7.49 -0.57 4.78
CA ALA A 101 -7.67 -1.73 5.65
C ALA A 101 -8.20 -2.90 4.81
N PHE A 102 -7.94 -4.14 5.22
CA PHE A 102 -8.43 -5.32 4.51
C PHE A 102 -9.28 -6.19 5.44
N VAL A 103 -10.31 -6.82 4.89
CA VAL A 103 -11.12 -7.80 5.63
C VAL A 103 -10.22 -8.91 6.21
N GLU A 104 -10.50 -9.31 7.45
CA GLU A 104 -9.77 -10.36 8.20
C GLU A 104 -8.28 -10.07 8.49
N GLU A 105 -7.73 -8.94 8.03
CA GLU A 105 -6.34 -8.52 8.27
C GLU A 105 -6.28 -7.22 9.08
N GLY A 106 -7.14 -6.25 8.78
CA GLY A 106 -7.14 -4.94 9.42
C GLY A 106 -6.17 -3.95 8.78
N PHE A 107 -5.50 -3.13 9.58
CA PHE A 107 -4.61 -2.06 9.13
C PHE A 107 -3.52 -1.71 10.14
N ASN A 108 -2.50 -1.00 9.66
CA ASN A 108 -1.40 -0.47 10.46
C ASN A 108 -1.39 1.06 10.42
N VAL A 109 -1.06 1.68 11.55
CA VAL A 109 -0.94 3.12 11.73
C VAL A 109 0.43 3.46 12.28
N VAL A 110 1.16 4.32 11.59
CA VAL A 110 2.41 4.89 12.11
C VAL A 110 2.07 6.13 12.91
N LEU A 111 2.37 6.09 14.21
CA LEU A 111 2.26 7.20 15.14
C LEU A 111 3.62 7.85 15.31
N THR A 112 3.70 9.17 15.12
CA THR A 112 4.97 9.91 15.22
C THR A 112 4.83 11.13 16.10
N SER A 113 5.81 11.41 16.96
CA SER A 113 5.80 12.56 17.87
C SER A 113 7.21 13.10 18.10
N ASP A 114 7.34 14.34 18.55
CA ASP A 114 8.61 14.93 19.00
C ASP A 114 9.00 14.49 20.42
N ILE A 115 8.05 13.95 21.18
CA ILE A 115 8.26 13.40 22.53
C ILE A 115 7.88 11.92 22.59
N ALA A 116 8.48 11.21 23.56
CA ALA A 116 8.15 9.81 23.80
C ALA A 116 6.73 9.68 24.38
N PHE A 117 6.05 8.60 24.02
CA PHE A 117 4.76 8.22 24.60
C PHE A 117 4.76 6.69 24.76
N VAL A 118 3.89 6.17 25.62
CA VAL A 118 3.90 4.76 26.02
C VAL A 118 2.67 3.99 25.56
N GLY A 119 1.56 4.69 25.34
CA GLY A 119 0.32 4.07 24.92
C GLY A 119 -0.56 4.96 24.05
N ALA A 120 -1.68 4.39 23.59
CA ALA A 120 -2.70 5.06 22.81
C ALA A 120 -4.11 4.66 23.26
N TYR A 121 -5.04 5.62 23.20
CA TYR A 121 -6.47 5.40 23.31
C TYR A 121 -7.10 5.37 21.93
N ILE A 122 -7.97 4.41 21.64
CA ILE A 122 -8.61 4.24 20.33
C ILE A 122 -10.11 4.04 20.51
N GLN A 123 -10.91 4.85 19.83
CA GLN A 123 -12.37 4.77 19.84
C GLN A 123 -12.90 4.76 18.41
N PHE A 124 -13.96 4.01 18.11
CA PHE A 124 -14.45 3.83 16.74
C PHE A 124 -15.71 4.65 16.49
N LYS A 125 -15.94 4.98 15.21
CA LYS A 125 -17.08 5.78 14.76
C LYS A 125 -17.48 5.33 13.35
N ALA A 126 -18.64 4.71 13.20
CA ALA A 126 -19.23 4.46 11.89
C ALA A 126 -19.68 5.77 11.23
N ASP A 127 -19.84 5.77 9.90
CA ASP A 127 -20.35 6.93 9.18
C ASP A 127 -21.78 7.27 9.64
N GLY A 128 -22.07 8.56 9.80
CA GLY A 128 -23.37 9.02 10.31
C GLY A 128 -23.68 8.67 11.78
N ALA A 129 -22.90 7.84 12.47
CA ALA A 129 -23.15 7.37 13.83
C ALA A 129 -22.44 8.19 14.93
N LEU A 130 -22.89 8.02 16.18
CA LEU A 130 -22.13 8.44 17.36
C LEU A 130 -20.90 7.54 17.56
N VAL A 131 -19.88 8.03 18.27
CA VAL A 131 -18.71 7.22 18.66
C VAL A 131 -19.13 6.03 19.52
N SER A 132 -18.36 4.95 19.47
CA SER A 132 -18.60 3.74 20.26
C SER A 132 -18.64 4.03 21.76
N ASP A 133 -19.42 3.28 22.53
CA ASP A 133 -19.62 3.51 23.96
C ASP A 133 -18.39 3.13 24.81
N ALA A 134 -17.40 2.49 24.20
CA ALA A 134 -16.14 2.09 24.80
C ALA A 134 -14.96 2.48 23.90
N TYR A 135 -13.76 2.45 24.48
CA TYR A 135 -12.49 2.63 23.78
C TYR A 135 -11.49 1.53 24.17
N PHE A 136 -10.39 1.40 23.42
CA PHE A 136 -9.25 0.58 23.79
C PHE A 136 -8.14 1.44 24.38
N ASP A 137 -7.62 1.02 25.53
CA ASP A 137 -6.35 1.46 26.09
C ASP A 137 -5.24 0.51 25.65
N VAL A 138 -4.30 0.98 24.84
CA VAL A 138 -3.30 0.17 24.14
C VAL A 138 -1.92 0.46 24.68
N ASP A 139 -1.26 -0.57 25.22
CA ASP A 139 0.18 -0.55 25.46
C ASP A 139 0.93 -0.74 24.13
N LEU A 140 1.58 0.32 23.67
CA LEU A 140 2.30 0.29 22.39
C LEU A 140 3.56 -0.57 22.42
N THR A 141 4.08 -0.89 23.61
CA THR A 141 5.21 -1.82 23.75
C THR A 141 4.79 -3.27 23.50
N GLU A 142 3.52 -3.59 23.76
CA GLU A 142 2.94 -4.91 23.49
C GLU A 142 2.31 -4.99 22.09
N ASN A 143 1.84 -3.86 21.55
CA ASN A 143 1.28 -3.76 20.21
C ASN A 143 2.37 -3.89 19.13
N GLY A 144 3.55 -3.32 19.40
CA GLY A 144 4.75 -3.39 18.56
C GLY A 144 5.45 -4.74 18.60
N SER A 145 4.77 -5.80 18.19
CA SER A 145 5.30 -7.04 17.60
C SER A 145 4.28 -8.15 17.83
N PHE A 146 3.42 -8.43 16.87
CA PHE A 146 3.34 -9.85 16.51
C PHE A 146 4.76 -10.25 16.12
N GLU A 147 5.32 -11.30 16.73
CA GLU A 147 6.74 -11.65 16.59
C GLU A 147 7.16 -11.63 15.11
N ALA A 148 7.71 -10.50 14.66
CA ALA A 148 8.41 -10.43 13.41
C ALA A 148 9.51 -11.46 13.57
N ALA A 149 9.40 -12.53 12.78
CA ALA A 149 10.34 -13.62 12.71
C ALA A 149 11.74 -13.08 13.03
N SER A 150 12.21 -13.40 14.22
CA SER A 150 13.49 -12.92 14.74
C SER A 150 14.59 -13.55 13.90
N LYS A 151 14.84 -12.96 12.72
CA LYS A 151 15.98 -13.14 11.79
C LYS A 151 15.77 -12.56 10.38
N ALA A 152 14.56 -12.14 9.97
CA ALA A 152 14.42 -11.44 8.69
C ALA A 152 14.82 -9.98 8.87
N LYS A 153 16.01 -9.61 8.40
CA LYS A 153 16.46 -8.22 8.34
C LYS A 153 15.53 -7.46 7.39
N ASP A 154 14.60 -6.68 7.93
CA ASP A 154 13.84 -5.72 7.13
C ASP A 154 14.81 -4.73 6.45
N PRO A 155 14.92 -4.73 5.11
CA PRO A 155 15.78 -3.79 4.39
C PRO A 155 15.22 -2.36 4.40
N ARG A 156 13.95 -2.13 4.79
CA ARG A 156 13.34 -0.79 4.89
C ARG A 156 13.85 0.03 6.08
N ALA A 157 14.47 -0.62 7.07
CA ALA A 157 15.06 0.07 8.23
C ALA A 157 16.29 0.94 7.88
N LYS A 158 16.84 0.87 6.66
CA LYS A 158 18.05 1.62 6.26
C LYS A 158 17.80 2.89 5.44
N GLY A 159 16.56 3.21 5.10
CA GLY A 159 16.25 4.36 4.21
C GLY A 159 15.84 5.66 4.91
N ARG A 160 15.40 5.64 6.16
CA ARG A 160 14.99 6.88 6.86
C ARG A 160 16.19 7.57 7.49
N SER A 161 16.54 8.69 6.90
CA SER A 161 17.71 9.51 7.22
C SER A 161 17.78 9.91 8.70
N LYS A 162 18.99 9.79 9.23
CA LYS A 162 19.46 10.41 10.48
C LYS A 162 19.19 11.92 10.43
N GLY A 163 18.04 12.38 10.93
CA GLY A 163 17.69 13.80 10.92
C GLY A 163 16.52 14.22 11.80
N ALA A 164 15.52 13.36 12.03
CA ALA A 164 14.39 13.67 12.91
C ALA A 164 14.59 13.04 14.29
N LYS A 165 14.60 13.85 15.35
CA LYS A 165 14.46 13.41 16.75
C LYS A 165 13.00 13.06 17.04
N GLY A 166 12.41 12.20 16.22
CA GLY A 166 11.03 11.75 16.38
C GLY A 166 10.98 10.40 17.08
N HIS A 167 9.94 10.19 17.89
CA HIS A 167 9.55 8.89 18.38
C HIS A 167 8.52 8.29 17.40
N TYR A 168 8.66 7.01 17.08
CA TYR A 168 7.86 6.31 16.06
C TYR A 168 7.33 5.00 16.66
N TYR A 169 6.04 4.76 16.51
CA TYR A 169 5.38 3.53 16.97
C TYR A 169 4.44 3.03 15.87
N ASP A 170 4.45 1.72 15.64
CA ASP A 170 3.48 1.05 14.77
C ASP A 170 2.33 0.54 15.62
N LEU A 171 1.11 0.93 15.25
CA LEU A 171 -0.14 0.48 15.83
C LEU A 171 -0.84 -0.46 14.85
N ASN A 172 -0.94 -1.73 15.20
CA ASN A 172 -1.64 -2.76 14.43
C ASN A 172 -3.05 -2.97 15.01
N ILE A 173 -4.05 -2.91 14.13
CA ILE A 173 -5.46 -3.13 14.44
C ILE A 173 -5.96 -4.20 13.47
N GLY A 174 -6.23 -5.40 13.96
CA GLY A 174 -6.77 -6.51 13.19
C GLY A 174 -8.30 -6.51 13.14
N PHE A 175 -8.87 -7.13 12.12
CA PHE A 175 -10.32 -7.34 11.98
C PHE A 175 -10.70 -8.80 12.18
N THR A 176 -11.87 -9.03 12.76
CA THR A 176 -12.55 -10.33 12.68
C THR A 176 -13.28 -10.44 11.34
N SER A 177 -13.80 -11.64 11.02
CA SER A 177 -14.58 -11.89 9.80
C SER A 177 -15.95 -11.21 9.75
N GLN A 178 -16.33 -10.45 10.79
CA GLN A 178 -17.60 -9.71 10.83
C GLN A 178 -17.49 -8.30 10.26
N ILE A 179 -16.28 -7.76 10.10
CA ILE A 179 -16.08 -6.49 9.40
C ILE A 179 -16.21 -6.75 7.89
N ALA A 180 -17.25 -6.19 7.30
CA ALA A 180 -17.55 -6.38 5.88
C ALA A 180 -16.62 -5.57 4.97
N ALA A 181 -16.36 -6.10 3.78
CA ALA A 181 -15.73 -5.35 2.70
C ALA A 181 -16.58 -4.13 2.30
N GLU A 182 -15.91 -3.12 1.76
CA GLU A 182 -16.48 -1.82 1.36
C GLU A 182 -17.08 -1.00 2.52
N SER A 183 -16.96 -1.45 3.76
CA SER A 183 -17.34 -0.64 4.93
C SER A 183 -16.40 0.55 5.10
N GLU A 184 -16.98 1.67 5.52
CA GLU A 184 -16.25 2.90 5.83
C GLU A 184 -16.52 3.29 7.27
N PHE A 185 -15.46 3.63 7.99
CA PHE A 185 -15.56 4.12 9.35
C PHE A 185 -14.33 4.94 9.71
N CYS A 186 -14.46 5.70 10.80
CA CYS A 186 -13.37 6.45 11.38
C CYS A 186 -13.00 5.86 12.75
N TYR A 187 -11.75 6.07 13.13
CA TYR A 187 -11.32 5.87 14.51
C TYR A 187 -10.69 7.16 15.02
N LEU A 188 -10.92 7.45 16.29
CA LEU A 188 -10.27 8.51 17.02
C LEU A 188 -9.10 7.90 17.79
N VAL A 189 -7.92 8.48 17.63
CA VAL A 189 -6.71 8.06 18.35
C VAL A 189 -6.14 9.23 19.17
N ALA A 190 -5.81 8.97 20.43
CA ALA A 190 -5.03 9.88 21.27
C ALA A 190 -3.85 9.12 21.86
N VAL A 191 -2.69 9.76 22.04
CA VAL A 191 -1.50 9.14 22.64
C VAL A 191 -1.25 9.67 24.04
N TYR A 192 -0.64 8.86 24.90
CA TYR A 192 -0.31 9.25 26.27
C TYR A 192 1.08 8.80 26.71
N ASP A 193 1.70 9.58 27.60
CA ASP A 193 3.01 9.30 28.18
C ASP A 193 2.92 8.70 29.61
N ASP A 194 4.08 8.33 30.18
CA ASP A 194 4.18 7.76 31.52
C ASP A 194 3.97 8.78 32.66
N GLN A 195 3.86 10.07 32.33
CA GLN A 195 3.52 11.13 33.27
C GLN A 195 2.00 11.45 33.27
N GLY A 196 1.21 10.79 32.43
CA GLY A 196 -0.23 10.98 32.31
C GLY A 196 -0.62 12.18 31.45
N ASN A 197 0.29 12.68 30.60
CA ASN A 197 -0.09 13.64 29.56
C ASN A 197 -0.77 12.94 28.41
N ILE A 198 -1.77 13.60 27.81
CA ILE A 198 -2.63 13.01 26.78
C ILE A 198 -2.79 14.03 25.65
N SER A 199 -2.53 13.61 24.42
CA SER A 199 -2.75 14.42 23.22
C SER A 199 -4.24 14.69 22.97
N GLY A 200 -4.56 15.72 22.18
CA GLY A 200 -5.88 15.79 21.57
C GLY A 200 -6.15 14.57 20.64
N PRO A 201 -7.39 14.09 20.50
CA PRO A 201 -7.69 13.00 19.60
C PRO A 201 -7.58 13.42 18.13
N LYS A 202 -7.12 12.50 17.28
CA LYS A 202 -7.12 12.63 15.82
C LYS A 202 -8.09 11.63 15.22
N GLU A 203 -9.00 12.10 14.41
CA GLU A 203 -9.91 11.26 13.62
C GLU A 203 -9.23 10.85 12.32
N VAL A 204 -9.27 9.55 12.03
CA VAL A 204 -8.75 8.96 10.79
C VAL A 204 -9.82 8.03 10.24
N CYS A 205 -10.24 8.29 9.00
CA CYS A 205 -11.25 7.49 8.32
C CYS A 205 -10.58 6.56 7.32
N LEU A 206 -11.11 5.35 7.23
CA LEU A 206 -10.61 4.31 6.35
C LEU A 206 -11.76 3.58 5.66
N LYS A 207 -11.42 2.99 4.52
CA LYS A 207 -12.27 2.07 3.79
C LYS A 207 -11.69 0.66 3.88
N VAL A 208 -12.54 -0.30 4.21
CA VAL A 208 -12.16 -1.72 4.25
C VAL A 208 -12.28 -2.31 2.86
N LYS A 209 -11.20 -2.87 2.34
CA LYS A 209 -11.13 -3.51 1.04
C LYS A 209 -11.35 -5.01 1.14
N ASP A 210 -11.98 -5.56 0.11
CA ASP A 210 -12.01 -7.01 -0.10
C ASP A 210 -10.70 -7.51 -0.73
N TRP A 211 -10.55 -8.83 -0.73
CA TRP A 211 -9.55 -9.53 -1.52
C TRP A 211 -10.07 -9.75 -2.96
N GLY A 212 -9.16 -9.81 -3.92
CA GLY A 212 -9.47 -9.89 -5.35
C GLY A 212 -9.79 -8.51 -5.94
N GLY A 213 -10.90 -8.41 -6.67
CA GLY A 213 -11.41 -7.12 -7.17
C GLY A 213 -11.20 -6.84 -8.67
N TYR A 214 -10.57 -7.74 -9.43
CA TYR A 214 -10.49 -7.60 -10.89
C TYR A 214 -10.49 -8.96 -11.61
N GLU A 215 -11.61 -9.31 -12.22
CA GLU A 215 -11.79 -10.62 -12.87
C GLU A 215 -10.78 -10.86 -14.02
N GLU A 216 -10.35 -9.81 -14.72
CA GLU A 216 -9.35 -9.93 -15.79
C GLU A 216 -7.98 -10.37 -15.28
N LEU A 217 -7.69 -10.20 -13.98
CA LEU A 217 -6.45 -10.70 -13.37
C LEU A 217 -6.52 -12.19 -13.02
N VAL A 218 -7.71 -12.78 -12.90
CA VAL A 218 -7.86 -14.18 -12.51
C VAL A 218 -7.28 -15.10 -13.59
N GLY A 219 -6.45 -16.05 -13.16
CA GLY A 219 -5.79 -17.04 -14.02
C GLY A 219 -4.32 -17.26 -13.68
N GLU A 220 -3.68 -18.10 -14.49
CA GLU A 220 -2.26 -18.41 -14.38
C GLU A 220 -1.43 -17.45 -15.25
N TRP A 221 -0.41 -16.85 -14.63
CA TRP A 221 0.51 -15.90 -15.21
C TRP A 221 1.90 -16.51 -15.18
N HIS A 222 2.43 -16.83 -16.36
CA HIS A 222 3.70 -17.52 -16.50
C HIS A 222 4.80 -16.51 -16.80
N PHE A 223 5.85 -16.54 -16.00
CA PHE A 223 7.02 -15.71 -16.20
C PHE A 223 7.67 -16.00 -17.56
N SER A 224 7.91 -14.95 -18.32
CA SER A 224 8.51 -15.01 -19.65
C SER A 224 9.95 -14.52 -19.64
N LYS A 225 10.21 -13.37 -19.00
CA LYS A 225 11.52 -12.71 -19.00
C LYS A 225 11.65 -11.65 -17.90
N TYR A 226 12.89 -11.31 -17.57
CA TYR A 226 13.23 -10.03 -16.97
C TYR A 226 13.55 -8.99 -18.03
N GLU A 227 13.30 -7.73 -17.72
CA GLU A 227 13.73 -6.57 -18.50
C GLU A 227 14.44 -5.57 -17.59
N THR A 228 15.67 -5.21 -17.93
CA THR A 228 16.47 -4.18 -17.25
C THR A 228 16.49 -2.92 -18.09
N TYR A 229 16.02 -1.81 -17.53
CA TYR A 229 15.95 -0.51 -18.21
C TYR A 229 17.11 0.38 -17.75
N PHE A 230 17.90 0.85 -18.70
CA PHE A 230 19.08 1.67 -18.43
C PHE A 230 18.83 3.16 -18.73
N LEU A 231 19.58 4.04 -18.07
CA LEU A 231 19.44 5.50 -18.19
C LEU A 231 19.69 6.06 -19.61
N ASP A 232 20.31 5.28 -20.50
CA ASP A 232 20.53 5.63 -21.91
C ASP A 232 19.40 5.13 -22.82
N GLY A 233 18.33 4.56 -22.27
CA GLY A 233 17.18 4.02 -22.98
C GLY A 233 17.41 2.61 -23.53
N HIS A 234 18.53 1.96 -23.20
CA HIS A 234 18.79 0.57 -23.52
C HIS A 234 17.95 -0.37 -22.62
N ILE A 235 17.55 -1.51 -23.19
CA ILE A 235 16.80 -2.56 -22.49
C ILE A 235 17.54 -3.89 -22.67
N GLU A 236 17.86 -4.56 -21.57
CA GLU A 236 18.35 -5.95 -21.58
C GLU A 236 17.25 -6.90 -21.16
N SER A 237 17.16 -8.06 -21.82
CA SER A 237 16.16 -9.07 -21.48
C SER A 237 16.79 -10.41 -21.15
N GLU A 238 16.32 -11.02 -20.06
CA GLU A 238 16.73 -12.36 -19.62
C GLU A 238 15.53 -13.29 -19.65
N TRP A 239 15.54 -14.27 -20.55
CA TRP A 239 14.38 -15.14 -20.80
C TRP A 239 14.34 -16.34 -19.86
N VAL A 240 13.12 -16.77 -19.51
CA VAL A 240 12.88 -18.03 -18.80
C VAL A 240 13.50 -19.21 -19.56
N GLY A 241 14.10 -20.14 -18.81
CA GLY A 241 14.78 -21.32 -19.35
C GLY A 241 16.12 -21.05 -20.04
N VAL A 242 16.58 -19.79 -20.11
CA VAL A 242 17.89 -19.44 -20.69
C VAL A 242 18.90 -19.22 -19.57
N GLU A 243 19.99 -19.98 -19.62
CA GLU A 243 21.12 -19.82 -18.70
C GLU A 243 21.88 -18.51 -19.00
N GLN A 244 21.92 -17.61 -18.02
CA GLN A 244 22.68 -16.37 -18.05
C GLN A 244 23.96 -16.54 -17.26
N CYS A 245 25.11 -16.26 -17.86
CA CYS A 245 26.39 -16.47 -17.19
C CYS A 245 27.25 -15.21 -17.17
N HIS A 246 27.85 -14.97 -16.01
CA HIS A 246 28.82 -13.91 -15.79
C HIS A 246 30.20 -14.52 -15.56
N GLU A 247 31.18 -14.04 -16.33
CA GLU A 247 32.58 -14.42 -16.18
C GLU A 247 33.32 -13.33 -15.41
N ALA A 248 34.17 -13.74 -14.46
CA ALA A 248 34.98 -12.83 -13.67
C ALA A 248 36.32 -13.49 -13.28
N THR A 249 37.28 -12.66 -12.87
CA THR A 249 38.59 -13.13 -12.40
C THR A 249 38.68 -13.01 -10.89
N PHE A 250 39.15 -14.07 -10.25
CA PHE A 250 39.36 -14.14 -8.82
C PHE A 250 40.86 -14.06 -8.50
N THR A 251 41.23 -13.34 -7.43
CA THR A 251 42.62 -13.20 -6.96
C THR A 251 42.82 -13.94 -5.64
N CYS A 252 43.72 -14.92 -5.64
CA CYS A 252 44.05 -15.74 -4.48
C CYS A 252 45.06 -15.04 -3.55
N GLU A 253 45.17 -15.51 -2.30
CA GLU A 253 46.14 -15.02 -1.32
C GLU A 253 47.60 -15.16 -1.74
N ASN A 254 47.92 -16.17 -2.56
CA ASN A 254 49.26 -16.41 -3.10
C ASN A 254 49.58 -15.51 -4.32
N ALA A 255 48.76 -14.49 -4.60
CA ALA A 255 48.81 -13.63 -5.78
C ALA A 255 48.60 -14.35 -7.13
N GLY A 256 48.19 -15.62 -7.10
CA GLY A 256 47.65 -16.30 -8.28
C GLY A 256 46.26 -15.77 -8.64
N THR A 257 45.84 -15.99 -9.88
CA THR A 257 44.49 -15.65 -10.34
C THR A 257 43.91 -16.80 -11.14
N PHE A 258 42.59 -16.92 -11.11
CA PHE A 258 41.84 -17.81 -12.00
C PHE A 258 40.54 -17.15 -12.45
N ASP A 259 40.08 -17.53 -13.64
CA ASP A 259 38.78 -17.10 -14.16
C ASP A 259 37.70 -18.09 -13.69
N TYR A 260 36.53 -17.56 -13.38
CA TYR A 260 35.35 -18.34 -13.01
C TYR A 260 34.11 -17.82 -13.71
N ARG A 261 33.11 -18.69 -13.83
CA ARG A 261 31.84 -18.41 -14.48
C ARG A 261 30.71 -18.78 -13.54
N ASN A 262 29.92 -17.79 -13.14
CA ASN A 262 28.67 -18.04 -12.42
C ASN A 262 27.52 -18.01 -13.42
N CYS A 263 26.56 -18.91 -13.29
CA CYS A 263 25.39 -18.98 -14.14
C CYS A 263 24.11 -19.00 -13.30
N PHE A 264 23.08 -18.32 -13.77
CA PHE A 264 21.74 -18.32 -13.19
C PHE A 264 20.73 -18.65 -14.29
N SER A 265 19.65 -19.34 -13.93
CA SER A 265 18.52 -19.59 -14.81
C SER A 265 17.22 -19.66 -14.01
N VAL A 266 16.16 -19.04 -14.54
CA VAL A 266 14.79 -19.24 -14.06
C VAL A 266 14.22 -20.43 -14.82
N THR A 267 13.90 -21.52 -14.12
CA THR A 267 13.29 -22.71 -14.76
C THR A 267 11.83 -22.44 -15.07
N TYR A 268 11.08 -21.97 -14.08
CA TYR A 268 9.73 -21.47 -14.20
C TYR A 268 9.42 -20.52 -13.06
N ARG A 269 8.42 -19.67 -13.27
CA ARG A 269 7.84 -18.83 -12.24
C ARG A 269 6.39 -18.53 -12.63
N ILE A 270 5.44 -18.77 -11.74
CA ILE A 270 4.01 -18.76 -12.04
C ILE A 270 3.26 -18.09 -10.91
N PHE A 271 2.44 -17.09 -11.23
CA PHE A 271 1.39 -16.58 -10.35
C PHE A 271 0.05 -17.18 -10.76
N ASP A 272 -0.65 -17.84 -9.84
CA ASP A 272 -2.05 -18.24 -9.99
C ASP A 272 -2.92 -17.32 -9.14
N LEU A 273 -3.70 -16.44 -9.78
CA LEU A 273 -4.60 -15.50 -9.11
C LEU A 273 -6.02 -16.04 -9.17
N ARG A 274 -6.65 -16.24 -8.02
CA ARG A 274 -8.00 -16.80 -7.92
C ARG A 274 -9.04 -15.72 -7.62
N ALA A 275 -10.27 -15.97 -8.08
CA ALA A 275 -11.38 -15.03 -7.93
C ALA A 275 -11.79 -14.78 -6.47
N ASP A 276 -11.45 -15.69 -5.55
CA ASP A 276 -11.68 -15.54 -4.11
C ASP A 276 -10.61 -14.69 -3.40
N GLY A 277 -9.76 -14.03 -4.18
CA GLY A 277 -8.68 -13.19 -3.70
C GLY A 277 -7.50 -13.97 -3.12
N THR A 278 -7.43 -15.30 -3.28
CA THR A 278 -6.23 -16.08 -2.96
C THR A 278 -5.26 -16.10 -4.14
N PHE A 279 -3.96 -16.24 -3.84
CA PHE A 279 -2.96 -16.51 -4.87
C PHE A 279 -1.99 -17.61 -4.45
N THR A 280 -1.37 -18.23 -5.45
CA THR A 280 -0.16 -19.03 -5.29
C THR A 280 0.92 -18.46 -6.20
N HIS A 281 2.14 -18.32 -5.70
CA HIS A 281 3.32 -17.99 -6.50
C HIS A 281 4.35 -19.10 -6.37
N THR A 282 4.61 -19.79 -7.47
CA THR A 282 5.53 -20.94 -7.51
C THR A 282 6.67 -20.62 -8.46
N TYR A 283 7.91 -20.75 -8.00
CA TYR A 283 9.06 -20.56 -8.86
C TYR A 283 10.20 -21.50 -8.53
N LYS A 284 11.01 -21.75 -9.56
CA LYS A 284 12.22 -22.54 -9.44
C LYS A 284 13.35 -21.87 -10.18
N ASP A 285 14.37 -21.55 -9.42
CA ASP A 285 15.60 -20.98 -9.91
C ASP A 285 16.74 -22.00 -9.75
N ALA A 286 17.73 -21.90 -10.63
CA ALA A 286 18.93 -22.72 -10.58
C ALA A 286 20.17 -21.85 -10.84
N ASP A 287 21.15 -22.02 -9.96
CA ASP A 287 22.42 -21.32 -9.96
C ASP A 287 23.57 -22.31 -10.03
N ILE A 288 24.58 -21.99 -10.84
CA ILE A 288 25.90 -22.60 -10.78
C ILE A 288 26.84 -21.50 -10.32
N ALA A 289 27.30 -21.58 -9.07
CA ALA A 289 28.13 -20.56 -8.46
C ALA A 289 29.48 -21.12 -8.02
N MET A 290 30.52 -20.29 -8.09
CA MET A 290 31.82 -20.61 -7.50
C MET A 290 31.69 -20.81 -5.99
N ASP A 291 32.10 -21.97 -5.49
CA ASP A 291 32.26 -22.24 -4.07
C ASP A 291 33.51 -21.54 -3.56
N TYR A 292 33.31 -20.43 -2.84
CA TYR A 292 34.38 -19.50 -2.45
C TYR A 292 35.49 -20.19 -1.66
N GLU A 293 35.15 -20.97 -0.64
CA GLU A 293 36.14 -21.49 0.30
C GLU A 293 37.06 -22.57 -0.32
N PRO A 294 36.53 -23.61 -1.00
CA PRO A 294 37.36 -24.56 -1.75
C PRO A 294 38.13 -23.90 -2.90
N SER A 295 37.55 -22.91 -3.57
CA SER A 295 38.21 -22.22 -4.68
C SER A 295 39.40 -21.37 -4.20
N GLN A 296 39.24 -20.67 -3.08
CA GLN A 296 40.31 -19.90 -2.43
C GLN A 296 41.46 -20.81 -1.97
N GLN A 297 41.15 -21.93 -1.33
CA GLN A 297 42.16 -22.85 -0.80
C GLN A 297 43.03 -23.48 -1.89
N ASN A 298 42.43 -23.80 -3.05
CA ASN A 298 43.13 -24.47 -4.16
C ASN A 298 43.65 -23.48 -5.23
N CYS A 299 43.23 -22.22 -5.16
CA CYS A 299 43.43 -21.22 -6.20
C CYS A 299 43.00 -21.72 -7.61
N SER A 300 41.82 -22.32 -7.65
CA SER A 300 41.19 -22.86 -8.87
C SER A 300 39.68 -22.86 -8.70
N PRO A 301 38.89 -22.68 -9.77
CA PRO A 301 37.44 -22.64 -9.63
C PRO A 301 36.90 -24.01 -9.22
N VAL A 302 36.15 -24.04 -8.13
CA VAL A 302 35.32 -25.15 -7.67
C VAL A 302 33.88 -24.65 -7.70
N TYR A 303 32.98 -25.38 -8.35
CA TYR A 303 31.59 -24.96 -8.50
C TYR A 303 30.66 -25.77 -7.59
N LYS A 304 29.55 -25.14 -7.24
CA LYS A 304 28.43 -25.75 -6.56
C LYS A 304 27.15 -25.39 -7.29
N ASP A 305 26.32 -26.38 -7.51
CA ASP A 305 24.98 -26.21 -8.05
C ASP A 305 24.01 -25.93 -6.90
N TRP A 306 23.17 -24.92 -7.09
CA TRP A 306 22.10 -24.55 -6.18
C TRP A 306 20.82 -24.58 -6.98
N SER A 307 19.80 -25.23 -6.44
CA SER A 307 18.45 -25.12 -6.96
C SER A 307 17.55 -24.78 -5.80
N LEU A 308 16.65 -23.85 -6.05
CA LEU A 308 15.77 -23.32 -5.05
C LEU A 308 14.38 -23.24 -5.66
N GLU A 309 13.47 -23.99 -5.07
CA GLU A 309 12.07 -24.03 -5.46
C GLU A 309 11.24 -23.43 -4.33
N TYR A 310 10.37 -22.48 -4.64
CA TYR A 310 9.47 -21.84 -3.70
C TYR A 310 8.02 -22.05 -4.09
N VAL A 311 7.17 -22.18 -3.07
CA VAL A 311 5.73 -22.03 -3.16
C VAL A 311 5.33 -20.99 -2.11
N ILE A 312 4.69 -19.92 -2.55
CA ILE A 312 4.18 -18.85 -1.69
C ILE A 312 2.67 -18.83 -1.85
N GLU A 313 1.93 -18.81 -0.75
CA GLU A 313 0.47 -18.71 -0.75
C GLU A 313 0.03 -17.50 0.05
N GLY A 314 -1.04 -16.86 -0.42
CA GLY A 314 -1.63 -15.77 0.33
C GLY A 314 -2.85 -15.15 -0.31
N LYS A 315 -3.06 -13.87 -0.02
CA LYS A 315 -4.17 -13.06 -0.53
C LYS A 315 -3.68 -11.94 -1.45
N TRP A 316 -4.48 -11.54 -2.41
CA TRP A 316 -4.21 -10.40 -3.28
C TRP A 316 -5.42 -9.47 -3.35
N SER A 317 -5.21 -8.19 -3.65
CA SER A 317 -6.28 -7.22 -3.85
C SER A 317 -5.86 -6.19 -4.90
N PHE A 318 -6.78 -5.79 -5.78
CA PHE A 318 -6.55 -4.81 -6.83
C PHE A 318 -7.45 -3.59 -6.66
N ASN A 319 -6.86 -2.41 -6.77
CA ASN A 319 -7.56 -1.14 -6.80
C ASN A 319 -7.68 -0.64 -8.26
N PRO A 320 -8.88 -0.65 -8.86
CA PRO A 320 -9.06 -0.20 -10.25
C PRO A 320 -8.85 1.31 -10.46
N GLU A 321 -9.01 2.12 -9.41
CA GLU A 321 -8.84 3.58 -9.51
C GLU A 321 -7.36 3.96 -9.60
N THR A 322 -6.52 3.34 -8.76
CA THR A 322 -5.08 3.60 -8.72
C THR A 322 -4.28 2.64 -9.58
N LYS A 323 -4.91 1.55 -10.05
CA LYS A 323 -4.28 0.42 -10.76
C LYS A 323 -3.19 -0.29 -9.96
N ASP A 324 -3.32 -0.29 -8.64
CA ASP A 324 -2.38 -0.97 -7.75
C ASP A 324 -2.89 -2.35 -7.39
N ILE A 325 -2.00 -3.33 -7.36
CA ILE A 325 -2.24 -4.65 -6.76
C ILE A 325 -1.31 -4.84 -5.57
N ILE A 326 -1.84 -5.41 -4.50
CA ILE A 326 -1.12 -5.78 -3.30
C ILE A 326 -1.24 -7.29 -3.14
N PHE A 327 -0.14 -7.96 -2.85
CA PHE A 327 -0.16 -9.33 -2.35
C PHE A 327 0.22 -9.34 -0.88
N VAL A 328 -0.36 -10.25 -0.13
CA VAL A 328 -0.09 -10.49 1.27
C VAL A 328 0.15 -11.99 1.42
N GLU A 329 1.39 -12.37 1.68
CA GLU A 329 1.77 -13.77 1.87
C GLU A 329 1.50 -14.23 3.30
N TYR A 330 1.01 -15.47 3.42
CA TYR A 330 0.77 -16.12 4.71
C TYR A 330 1.53 -17.44 4.84
N GLU A 331 1.82 -18.12 3.73
CA GLU A 331 2.55 -19.38 3.77
C GLU A 331 3.68 -19.36 2.74
N GLN A 332 4.84 -19.89 3.14
CA GLN A 332 5.97 -20.11 2.25
C GLN A 332 6.52 -21.50 2.49
N GLN A 333 6.77 -22.22 1.40
CA GLN A 333 7.58 -23.42 1.39
C GLN A 333 8.76 -23.19 0.46
N TYR A 334 9.96 -23.61 0.86
CA TYR A 334 11.06 -23.73 -0.09
C TYR A 334 11.79 -25.07 0.04
N VAL A 335 12.31 -25.52 -1.10
CA VAL A 335 13.05 -26.77 -1.25
C VAL A 335 14.43 -26.46 -1.81
N ASP A 336 15.45 -26.94 -1.12
CA ASP A 336 16.85 -26.87 -1.55
C ASP A 336 17.51 -28.26 -1.46
N ALA A 337 18.84 -28.31 -1.64
CA ALA A 337 19.60 -29.55 -1.53
C ALA A 337 19.62 -30.17 -0.11
N SER A 338 19.28 -29.40 0.92
CA SER A 338 19.29 -29.78 2.34
C SER A 338 17.93 -30.31 2.80
N GLY A 339 16.83 -29.90 2.17
CA GLY A 339 15.49 -30.40 2.45
C GLY A 339 14.38 -29.41 2.10
N THR A 340 13.24 -29.57 2.77
CA THR A 340 12.05 -28.72 2.64
C THR A 340 11.87 -27.91 3.92
N TYR A 341 11.49 -26.64 3.78
CA TYR A 341 11.32 -25.70 4.87
C TYR A 341 10.00 -24.95 4.70
N ASP A 342 9.23 -24.87 5.78
CA ASP A 342 7.92 -24.23 5.80
C ASP A 342 7.91 -23.04 6.78
N TYR A 343 7.25 -21.96 6.37
CA TYR A 343 7.03 -20.75 7.15
C TYR A 343 5.56 -20.35 7.02
N SER A 344 4.96 -19.97 8.14
CA SER A 344 3.57 -19.51 8.19
C SER A 344 3.46 -18.24 9.01
N PHE A 345 2.73 -17.27 8.50
CA PHE A 345 2.31 -16.07 9.20
C PHE A 345 0.85 -16.24 9.65
N PRO A 346 0.54 -16.03 10.93
CA PRO A 346 -0.85 -16.01 11.38
C PRO A 346 -1.65 -14.91 10.67
N LEU A 347 -2.98 -15.06 10.65
CA LEU A 347 -3.90 -14.01 10.19
C LEU A 347 -3.64 -12.69 10.95
N GLY A 348 -3.69 -11.55 10.24
CA GLY A 348 -3.33 -10.23 10.78
C GLY A 348 -1.82 -9.94 10.78
N GLN A 349 -0.99 -10.86 10.29
CA GLN A 349 0.47 -10.74 10.24
C GLN A 349 1.05 -11.08 8.87
N GLY A 350 0.21 -11.07 7.84
CA GLY A 350 0.68 -11.36 6.49
C GLY A 350 1.73 -10.34 6.05
N GLN A 351 2.67 -10.77 5.22
CA GLN A 351 3.72 -9.88 4.72
C GLN A 351 3.38 -9.37 3.33
N VAL A 352 3.56 -8.07 3.08
CA VAL A 352 3.33 -7.50 1.75
C VAL A 352 4.35 -8.04 0.76
N TYR A 353 3.84 -8.59 -0.34
CA TYR A 353 4.55 -9.25 -1.42
C TYR A 353 4.08 -8.67 -2.77
N PRO A 354 4.87 -8.74 -3.85
CA PRO A 354 6.31 -8.50 -3.91
C PRO A 354 6.68 -7.05 -3.53
N TYR A 355 7.96 -6.76 -3.37
CA TYR A 355 8.47 -5.47 -2.87
C TYR A 355 8.46 -4.32 -3.89
N GLY A 356 7.78 -4.44 -5.03
CA GLY A 356 7.80 -3.43 -6.08
C GLY A 356 6.45 -3.24 -6.75
N PRO A 357 6.34 -2.22 -7.63
CA PRO A 357 5.08 -1.86 -8.26
C PRO A 357 4.64 -2.95 -9.25
N ILE A 358 3.35 -3.02 -9.50
CA ILE A 358 2.79 -4.04 -10.37
C ILE A 358 1.80 -3.37 -11.30
N SER A 359 1.87 -3.73 -12.57
CA SER A 359 0.97 -3.25 -13.60
C SER A 359 0.46 -4.43 -14.42
N VAL A 360 -0.76 -4.28 -14.94
CA VAL A 360 -1.42 -5.32 -15.72
C VAL A 360 -2.06 -4.73 -16.97
N ASN A 361 -1.91 -5.44 -18.07
CA ASN A 361 -2.75 -5.32 -19.26
C ASN A 361 -3.36 -6.70 -19.59
N LEU A 362 -4.28 -6.78 -20.55
CA LEU A 362 -5.11 -7.98 -20.81
C LEU A 362 -4.33 -9.31 -20.85
N ASP A 363 -3.11 -9.30 -21.39
CA ASP A 363 -2.32 -10.52 -21.62
C ASP A 363 -0.98 -10.52 -20.86
N GLN A 364 -0.63 -9.42 -20.18
CA GLN A 364 0.67 -9.26 -19.53
C GLN A 364 0.56 -8.64 -18.14
N LEU A 365 1.21 -9.29 -17.18
CA LEU A 365 1.43 -8.82 -15.82
C LEU A 365 2.91 -8.47 -15.67
N THR A 366 3.20 -7.25 -15.24
CA THR A 366 4.56 -6.76 -15.01
C THR A 366 4.77 -6.45 -13.54
N VAL A 367 5.81 -7.03 -12.97
CA VAL A 367 6.19 -6.88 -11.56
C VAL A 367 7.55 -6.20 -11.50
N GLY A 368 7.61 -5.03 -10.86
CA GLY A 368 8.87 -4.35 -10.56
C GLY A 368 9.61 -5.04 -9.43
N TYR A 369 10.91 -5.18 -9.60
CA TYR A 369 11.82 -5.78 -8.63
C TYR A 369 12.90 -4.75 -8.28
N GLY A 370 12.86 -4.23 -7.05
CA GLY A 370 13.85 -3.29 -6.57
C GLY A 370 13.29 -2.31 -5.57
N ALA A 371 14.16 -1.79 -4.69
CA ALA A 371 13.80 -0.78 -3.70
C ALA A 371 13.75 0.65 -4.30
N GLU A 372 13.95 0.78 -5.60
CA GLU A 372 14.23 2.04 -6.25
C GLU A 372 12.95 2.55 -6.92
N ASN A 373 12.14 3.29 -6.16
CA ASN A 373 11.27 4.33 -6.71
C ASN A 373 12.20 5.40 -7.31
N LEU A 374 12.80 5.10 -8.45
CA LEU A 374 13.61 6.06 -9.17
C LEU A 374 12.61 7.09 -9.67
N GLY A 375 12.57 8.27 -9.04
CA GLY A 375 11.78 9.41 -9.49
C GLY A 375 12.28 9.99 -10.81
N LYS A 376 12.62 9.13 -11.77
CA LYS A 376 13.23 9.37 -13.06
C LYS A 376 12.59 8.44 -14.06
N ASP A 377 12.17 9.02 -15.16
CA ASP A 377 11.70 8.35 -16.36
C ASP A 377 12.89 7.59 -16.99
N LEU A 378 12.97 6.28 -16.75
CA LEU A 378 14.01 5.38 -17.26
C LEU A 378 13.71 4.91 -18.68
N ASN A 379 12.43 4.80 -19.04
CA ASN A 379 12.01 4.30 -20.35
C ASN A 379 11.90 5.41 -21.42
N GLY A 380 11.98 6.68 -21.01
CA GLY A 380 12.00 7.86 -21.86
C GLY A 380 10.62 8.28 -22.39
N ASP A 381 9.52 7.81 -21.79
CA ASP A 381 8.15 8.10 -22.23
C ASP A 381 7.61 9.46 -21.73
N GLY A 382 8.36 10.12 -20.86
CA GLY A 382 8.04 11.41 -20.25
C GLY A 382 7.22 11.33 -18.96
N VAL A 383 6.97 10.14 -18.42
CA VAL A 383 6.10 9.89 -17.27
C VAL A 383 6.83 9.08 -16.20
N VAL A 384 7.21 9.74 -15.10
CA VAL A 384 7.80 9.05 -13.94
C VAL A 384 6.75 8.15 -13.29
N ASN A 385 6.82 6.84 -13.51
CA ASN A 385 5.83 5.89 -13.01
C ASN A 385 6.45 4.53 -12.62
N ASN A 386 5.59 3.53 -12.46
CA ASN A 386 5.93 2.21 -11.96
C ASN A 386 6.77 1.37 -12.96
N ASP A 387 6.71 1.67 -14.24
CA ASP A 387 7.54 1.04 -15.28
C ASP A 387 8.98 1.60 -15.35
N ASP A 388 9.29 2.64 -14.57
CA ASP A 388 10.64 3.15 -14.35
C ASP A 388 11.43 2.38 -13.29
N SER A 389 10.92 1.22 -12.86
CA SER A 389 11.75 0.29 -12.13
C SER A 389 12.89 -0.18 -13.05
N GLY A 390 14.14 -0.08 -12.60
CA GLY A 390 15.28 -0.50 -13.42
C GLY A 390 15.29 -2.00 -13.75
N PHE A 391 14.39 -2.79 -13.16
CA PHE A 391 14.29 -4.23 -13.35
C PHE A 391 12.83 -4.71 -13.20
N LEU A 392 12.23 -5.16 -14.30
CA LEU A 392 10.86 -5.67 -14.40
C LEU A 392 10.88 -7.18 -14.67
N GLY A 393 9.99 -7.94 -14.03
CA GLY A 393 9.65 -9.29 -14.46
C GLY A 393 8.33 -9.28 -15.21
N VAL A 394 8.32 -9.91 -16.38
CA VAL A 394 7.19 -9.95 -17.30
C VAL A 394 6.55 -11.33 -17.26
N PHE A 395 5.25 -11.38 -17.05
CA PHE A 395 4.44 -12.58 -17.02
C PHE A 395 3.37 -12.54 -18.10
N GLU A 396 3.13 -13.67 -18.75
CA GLU A 396 2.12 -13.84 -19.80
C GLU A 396 1.00 -14.72 -19.29
N LYS A 397 -0.24 -14.29 -19.52
CA LYS A 397 -1.44 -15.07 -19.16
C LYS A 397 -1.54 -16.34 -20.01
N GLN A 398 -1.92 -17.47 -19.41
CA GLN A 398 -2.12 -18.75 -20.13
C GLN A 398 -3.56 -19.03 -20.53
#